data_AF-A0A958WNG9-F1
#
_entry.id   AF-A0A958WNG9-F1
#
_cell.length_a   1.000
_cell.length_b   1.000
_cell.length_c   1.000
_cell.angle_alpha   90.00
_cell.angle_beta   90.00
_cell.angle_gamma   90.00
#
_symmetry.space_group_name_H-M   'P 1'
#
loop_
_entity.id
_entity.type
_entity.pdbx_description
1 polymer ?
#
loop_
_entity_poly.entity_id
_entity_poly.type
_entity_poly.pdbx_seq_one_letter_code
_entity_poly.pdbx_strand_id
1 'polypeptide(L)'
;IVNAGMIEVYADIPKDLLKLVEDVLFNRHDGATDALTAYAEAHKGKGKTRTLDLTWREEPLPKKIEHALVSGIDGFIEDDMAEALTTYDSPLDIIEGPLMDGMNVVGDLFGIGKMFLPQVVKSARVMKRAVAYLTPYLEAAKQAAASRAKGKVLLATVKGDVHNKKKNIVGVVL
;
A
#
# COMPACT_ATOMS: atom_id res chain seq x y z
N ILE A 1 0.79 -25.63 -1.53
CA ILE A 1 -0.14 -24.49 -1.37
C ILE A 1 0.68 -23.29 -0.95
N VAL A 2 0.80 -22.26 -1.80
CA VAL A 2 1.52 -21.02 -1.45
C VAL A 2 0.64 -20.20 -0.50
N ASN A 3 1.16 -19.78 0.65
CA ASN A 3 0.40 -18.95 1.60
C ASN A 3 0.39 -17.50 1.09
N ALA A 4 -0.72 -17.08 0.49
CA ALA A 4 -0.91 -15.71 -0.01
C ALA A 4 -0.76 -14.62 1.08
N GLY A 5 -0.92 -14.98 2.35
CA GLY A 5 -0.67 -14.12 3.50
C GLY A 5 0.80 -13.78 3.71
N MET A 6 1.72 -14.64 3.28
CA MET A 6 3.17 -14.52 3.51
C MET A 6 3.95 -14.05 2.27
N ILE A 7 3.28 -13.52 1.25
CA ILE A 7 3.94 -13.01 0.04
C ILE A 7 4.52 -11.63 0.33
N GLU A 8 5.84 -11.58 0.43
CA GLU A 8 6.64 -10.36 0.56
C GLU A 8 6.72 -9.63 -0.80
N VAL A 9 6.91 -8.31 -0.77
CA VAL A 9 7.06 -7.52 -2.01
C VAL A 9 8.41 -7.87 -2.62
N TYR A 10 8.45 -8.15 -3.93
CA TYR A 10 9.67 -8.58 -4.61
C TYR A 10 10.84 -7.60 -4.40
N ALA A 11 10.52 -6.30 -4.38
CA ALA A 11 11.48 -5.22 -4.17
C ALA A 11 12.12 -5.21 -2.78
N ASP A 12 11.45 -5.78 -1.77
CA ASP A 12 11.90 -5.78 -0.37
C ASP A 12 12.71 -7.05 -0.03
N ILE A 13 12.78 -8.02 -0.95
CA ILE A 13 13.59 -9.22 -0.76
C ILE A 13 15.07 -8.79 -0.69
N PRO A 14 15.83 -9.22 0.35
CA PRO A 14 17.26 -8.95 0.43
C PRO A 14 17.99 -9.32 -0.87
N LYS A 15 18.80 -8.40 -1.41
CA LYS A 15 19.39 -8.52 -2.76
C LYS A 15 20.27 -9.75 -2.93
N ASP A 16 20.94 -10.15 -1.86
CA ASP A 16 21.76 -11.36 -1.78
C ASP A 16 20.92 -12.63 -1.92
N LEU A 17 19.81 -12.73 -1.17
CA LEU A 17 18.85 -13.82 -1.31
C LEU A 17 18.17 -13.81 -2.67
N LEU A 18 17.75 -12.63 -3.14
CA LEU A 18 17.07 -12.47 -4.42
C LEU A 18 17.91 -13.02 -5.57
N LYS A 19 19.20 -12.66 -5.61
CA LYS A 19 20.13 -13.13 -6.62
C LYS A 19 20.26 -14.66 -6.62
N LEU A 20 20.44 -15.28 -5.45
CA LEU A 20 20.56 -16.73 -5.34
C LEU A 20 19.29 -17.46 -5.81
N VAL A 21 18.12 -16.91 -5.49
CA VAL A 21 16.83 -17.45 -5.94
C VAL A 21 16.66 -17.30 -7.45
N GLU A 22 17.00 -16.13 -8.02
CA GLU A 22 16.98 -15.91 -9.47
C GLU A 22 17.95 -16.82 -10.21
N ASP A 23 19.16 -17.02 -9.68
CA ASP A 23 20.19 -17.84 -10.32
C ASP A 23 19.72 -19.31 -10.44
N VAL A 24 18.98 -19.82 -9.44
CA VAL A 24 18.34 -21.14 -9.48
C VAL A 24 17.14 -21.15 -10.43
N LEU A 25 16.23 -20.18 -10.34
CA LEU A 25 15.01 -20.14 -11.16
C LEU A 25 15.30 -20.01 -12.65
N PHE A 26 16.30 -19.21 -13.01
CA PHE A 26 16.69 -18.97 -14.40
C PHE A 26 17.84 -19.86 -14.87
N ASN A 27 18.32 -20.78 -14.03
CA ASN A 27 19.44 -21.68 -14.32
C ASN A 27 20.66 -20.92 -14.88
N ARG A 28 21.09 -19.84 -14.18
CA ARG A 28 22.13 -18.94 -14.70
C ARG A 28 23.53 -19.55 -14.70
N HIS A 29 23.80 -20.51 -13.83
CA HIS A 29 25.05 -21.26 -13.78
C HIS A 29 24.90 -22.59 -13.02
N ASP A 30 25.80 -23.54 -13.29
CA ASP A 30 25.71 -24.91 -12.75
C ASP A 30 25.74 -24.98 -11.21
N GLY A 31 26.46 -24.06 -10.55
CA GLY A 31 26.54 -24.00 -9.08
C GLY A 31 25.38 -23.30 -8.36
N ALA A 32 24.29 -22.93 -9.03
CA ALA A 32 23.25 -22.09 -8.44
C ALA A 32 22.51 -22.79 -7.28
N THR A 33 22.18 -24.08 -7.45
CA THR A 33 21.53 -24.89 -6.42
C THR A 33 22.39 -25.03 -5.17
N ASP A 34 23.69 -25.27 -5.35
CA ASP A 34 24.63 -25.41 -4.24
C ASP A 34 24.81 -24.10 -3.48
N ALA A 35 24.89 -22.97 -4.20
CA ALA A 35 24.99 -21.65 -3.60
C ALA A 35 23.76 -21.28 -2.75
N LEU A 36 22.55 -21.55 -3.25
CA LEU A 36 21.32 -21.33 -2.49
C LEU A 36 21.22 -22.29 -1.29
N THR A 37 21.65 -23.54 -1.44
CA THR A 37 21.65 -24.53 -0.37
C THR A 37 22.62 -24.15 0.74
N ALA A 38 23.84 -23.72 0.39
CA ALA A 38 24.83 -23.24 1.35
C ALA A 38 24.33 -21.99 2.11
N TYR A 39 23.67 -21.07 1.42
CA TYR A 39 23.02 -19.92 2.06
C TYR A 39 21.93 -20.35 3.05
N ALA A 40 21.09 -21.31 2.68
CA ALA A 40 20.04 -21.83 3.55
C ALA A 40 20.62 -22.56 4.78
N GLU A 41 21.71 -23.31 4.61
CA GLU A 41 22.41 -24.00 5.71
C GLU A 41 23.05 -23.01 6.69
N ALA A 42 23.68 -21.94 6.20
CA ALA A 42 24.22 -20.87 7.03
C ALA A 42 23.15 -20.15 7.88
N HIS A 43 21.89 -20.22 7.45
CA HIS A 43 20.73 -19.62 8.14
C HIS A 43 19.86 -20.64 8.89
N LYS A 44 20.21 -21.93 8.85
CA LYS A 44 19.50 -23.04 9.49
C LYS A 44 19.80 -23.04 10.99
N GLY A 45 18.83 -22.64 11.82
CA GLY A 45 18.97 -22.63 13.28
C GLY A 45 18.53 -21.33 13.95
N LYS A 46 18.37 -20.24 13.19
CA LYS A 46 17.68 -19.05 13.68
C LYS A 46 16.19 -19.23 13.40
N GLY A 47 15.50 -19.96 14.28
CA GLY A 47 14.07 -19.76 14.44
C GLY A 47 13.85 -18.31 14.85
N LYS A 48 13.80 -17.39 13.88
CA LYS A 48 13.44 -16.00 14.15
C LYS A 48 12.03 -16.08 14.70
N THR A 49 11.89 -15.92 16.02
CA THR A 49 10.69 -15.29 16.58
C THR A 49 10.46 -14.08 15.69
N ARG A 50 9.38 -14.08 14.91
CA ARG A 50 9.08 -13.03 13.96
C ARG A 50 8.69 -11.81 14.77
N THR A 51 9.68 -11.15 15.37
CA THR A 51 9.55 -9.83 15.94
C THR A 51 9.06 -8.96 14.80
N LEU A 52 7.85 -8.41 14.95
CA LEU A 52 7.33 -7.43 14.01
C LEU A 52 8.37 -6.31 13.93
N ASP A 53 9.00 -6.19 12.77
CA ASP A 53 9.92 -5.10 12.52
C ASP A 53 9.09 -3.82 12.39
N LEU A 54 9.14 -3.00 13.44
CA LEU A 54 8.40 -1.74 13.53
C LEU A 54 9.32 -0.55 13.26
N THR A 55 10.54 -0.74 12.73
CA THR A 55 11.46 0.36 12.41
C THR A 55 10.82 1.38 11.47
N TRP A 56 9.99 0.94 10.52
CA TRP A 56 9.24 1.82 9.62
C TRP A 56 8.27 2.78 10.34
N ARG A 57 7.92 2.53 11.62
CA ARG A 57 7.09 3.43 12.44
C ARG A 57 7.86 4.65 12.95
N GLU A 58 9.18 4.62 12.89
CA GLU A 58 10.03 5.76 13.28
C GLU A 58 10.17 6.79 12.14
N GLU A 59 9.73 6.43 10.93
CA GLU A 59 9.75 7.30 9.76
C GLU A 59 8.69 8.43 9.82
N PRO A 60 8.86 9.50 9.04
CA PRO A 60 7.85 10.55 8.90
C PRO A 60 6.49 10.01 8.44
N LEU A 61 5.40 10.70 8.83
CA LEU A 61 4.02 10.31 8.51
C LEU A 61 3.75 9.91 7.04
N PRO A 62 4.21 10.67 6.03
CA PRO A 62 4.02 10.27 4.64
C PRO A 62 4.65 8.91 4.32
N LYS A 63 5.82 8.63 4.89
CA LYS A 63 6.54 7.35 4.70
C LYS A 63 5.90 6.20 5.47
N LYS A 64 5.34 6.44 6.66
CA LYS A 64 4.51 5.46 7.38
C LYS A 64 3.30 5.04 6.53
N ILE A 65 2.58 6.01 5.96
CA ILE A 65 1.39 5.78 5.11
C ILE A 65 1.77 5.05 3.82
N GLU A 66 2.83 5.47 3.14
CA GLU A 66 3.36 4.82 1.93
C GLU A 66 3.70 3.35 2.22
N HIS A 67 4.44 3.08 3.30
CA HIS A 67 4.81 1.72 3.70
C HIS A 67 3.57 0.87 4.00
N ALA A 68 2.61 1.39 4.77
CA ALA A 68 1.37 0.68 5.08
C ALA A 68 0.59 0.29 3.80
N LEU A 69 0.54 1.19 2.80
CA LEU A 69 -0.10 0.92 1.52
C LEU A 69 0.65 -0.11 0.67
N VAL A 70 1.96 0.04 0.49
CA VAL A 70 2.80 -0.87 -0.32
C VAL A 70 2.82 -2.28 0.28
N SER A 71 2.99 -2.38 1.60
CA SER A 71 3.05 -3.65 2.32
C SER A 71 1.66 -4.24 2.65
N GLY A 72 0.59 -3.47 2.46
CA GLY A 72 -0.79 -3.93 2.67
C GLY A 72 -1.16 -4.11 4.16
N ILE A 73 -0.56 -3.31 5.04
CA ILE A 73 -0.72 -3.34 6.50
C ILE A 73 -1.84 -2.38 6.90
N ASP A 74 -2.93 -2.90 7.46
CA ASP A 74 -4.10 -2.13 7.87
C ASP A 74 -4.19 -1.87 9.38
N GLY A 75 -3.20 -2.35 10.16
CA GLY A 75 -3.22 -2.30 11.63
C GLY A 75 -3.01 -0.91 12.24
N PHE A 76 -2.27 -0.03 11.54
CA PHE A 76 -1.91 1.31 12.05
C PHE A 76 -2.54 2.45 11.23
N ILE A 77 -3.29 2.12 10.18
CA ILE A 77 -3.72 3.12 9.19
C ILE A 77 -4.69 4.14 9.79
N GLU A 78 -5.52 3.75 10.77
CA GLU A 78 -6.46 4.67 11.42
C GLU A 78 -5.75 5.65 12.36
N ASP A 79 -4.74 5.18 13.09
CA ASP A 79 -3.88 6.04 13.92
C ASP A 79 -3.10 7.03 13.04
N ASP A 80 -2.57 6.55 11.91
CA ASP A 80 -1.88 7.40 10.94
C ASP A 80 -2.83 8.44 10.30
N MET A 81 -4.11 8.09 10.07
CA MET A 81 -5.10 9.07 9.61
C MET A 81 -5.46 10.10 10.69
N ALA A 82 -5.50 9.70 11.96
CA ALA A 82 -5.71 10.63 13.07
C ALA A 82 -4.57 11.65 13.18
N GLU A 83 -3.31 11.20 13.06
CA GLU A 83 -2.12 12.06 12.99
C GLU A 83 -2.14 12.95 11.73
N ALA A 84 -2.61 12.43 10.59
CA ALA A 84 -2.73 13.19 9.36
C ALA A 84 -3.76 14.32 9.47
N LEU A 85 -4.89 14.09 10.15
CA LEU A 85 -5.91 15.12 10.38
C LEU A 85 -5.42 16.32 11.21
N THR A 86 -4.35 16.16 12.00
CA THR A 86 -3.73 17.28 12.73
C THR A 86 -2.57 17.92 11.97
N THR A 87 -2.04 17.24 10.95
CA THR A 87 -0.87 17.66 10.19
C THR A 87 -1.24 18.36 8.87
N TYR A 88 -2.34 17.96 8.24
CA TYR A 88 -2.81 18.50 6.97
C TYR A 88 -4.03 19.41 7.15
N ASP A 89 -4.19 20.38 6.27
CA ASP A 89 -5.24 21.40 6.36
C ASP A 89 -6.65 20.85 6.11
N SER A 90 -6.77 19.82 5.26
CA SER A 90 -8.06 19.17 4.99
C SER A 90 -7.93 17.64 4.87
N PRO A 91 -9.01 16.89 5.17
CA PRO A 91 -9.04 15.45 4.92
C PRO A 91 -8.88 15.10 3.42
N LEU A 92 -9.21 16.03 2.52
CA LEU A 92 -9.00 15.86 1.09
C LEU A 92 -7.51 15.85 0.75
N ASP A 93 -6.72 16.73 1.37
CA ASP A 93 -5.27 16.81 1.14
C ASP A 93 -4.56 15.52 1.57
N ILE A 94 -5.08 14.83 2.60
CA ILE A 94 -4.57 13.52 3.03
C ILE A 94 -4.83 12.46 1.94
N ILE A 95 -6.01 12.49 1.31
CA ILE A 95 -6.39 11.55 0.25
C ILE A 95 -5.60 11.80 -1.02
N GLU A 96 -5.46 13.07 -1.43
CA GLU A 96 -4.79 13.46 -2.68
C GLU A 96 -3.27 13.54 -2.55
N GLY A 97 -2.74 13.69 -1.34
CA GLY A 97 -1.31 13.66 -1.03
C GLY A 97 -0.85 12.25 -0.64
N PRO A 98 -0.55 11.98 0.64
CA PRO A 98 0.18 10.78 1.07
C PRO A 98 -0.51 9.46 0.68
N LEU A 99 -1.85 9.41 0.68
CA LEU A 99 -2.57 8.20 0.28
C LEU A 99 -2.48 7.94 -1.24
N MET A 100 -2.54 8.99 -2.06
CA MET A 100 -2.40 8.85 -3.51
C MET A 100 -0.95 8.56 -3.90
N ASP A 101 0.02 9.20 -3.24
CA ASP A 101 1.45 8.94 -3.46
C ASP A 101 1.80 7.48 -3.18
N GLY A 102 1.34 6.91 -2.06
CA GLY A 102 1.54 5.49 -1.78
C GLY A 102 0.87 4.57 -2.80
N MET A 103 -0.32 4.95 -3.30
CA MET A 103 -0.99 4.20 -4.37
C MET A 103 -0.31 4.33 -5.74
N ASN A 104 0.39 5.44 -6.01
CA ASN A 104 1.21 5.60 -7.22
C ASN A 104 2.39 4.62 -7.18
N VAL A 105 3.07 4.49 -6.04
CA VAL A 105 4.16 3.52 -5.86
C VAL A 105 3.66 2.08 -6.08
N VAL A 106 2.49 1.73 -5.52
CA VAL A 106 1.84 0.43 -5.76
C VAL A 106 1.58 0.21 -7.26
N GLY A 107 1.10 1.25 -7.96
CA GLY A 107 0.86 1.23 -9.40
C GLY A 107 2.13 1.03 -10.23
N ASP A 108 3.20 1.74 -9.90
CA ASP A 108 4.50 1.63 -10.56
C ASP A 108 5.10 0.24 -10.38
N LEU A 109 5.09 -0.29 -9.15
CA LEU A 109 5.57 -1.64 -8.83
C LEU A 109 4.77 -2.71 -9.57
N PHE A 110 3.45 -2.55 -9.68
CA PHE A 110 2.61 -3.45 -10.47
C PHE A 110 2.92 -3.34 -11.98
N GLY A 111 3.09 -2.12 -12.49
CA GLY A 111 3.39 -1.86 -13.90
C GLY A 111 4.71 -2.45 -14.38
N ILE A 112 5.73 -2.47 -13.52
CA ILE A 112 7.04 -3.09 -13.81
C ILE A 112 7.13 -4.58 -13.40
N GLY A 113 6.01 -5.19 -12.98
CA GLY A 113 5.95 -6.61 -12.61
C GLY A 113 6.64 -6.97 -11.29
N LYS A 114 6.94 -5.99 -10.43
CA LYS A 114 7.51 -6.20 -9.07
C LYS A 114 6.45 -6.36 -7.98
N MET A 115 5.18 -6.15 -8.32
CA MET A 115 4.02 -6.42 -7.46
C MET A 115 2.96 -7.17 -8.25
N PHE A 116 2.25 -8.09 -7.59
CA PHE A 116 1.23 -8.94 -8.19
C PHE A 116 -0.18 -8.57 -7.74
N LEU A 117 -1.18 -9.02 -8.50
CA LEU A 117 -2.59 -8.68 -8.26
C LEU A 117 -3.07 -8.94 -6.80
N PRO A 118 -2.71 -10.07 -6.13
CA PRO A 118 -3.10 -10.27 -4.73
C PRO A 118 -2.53 -9.22 -3.76
N GLN A 119 -1.33 -8.69 -4.04
CA GLN A 119 -0.70 -7.63 -3.25
C GLN A 119 -1.42 -6.30 -3.50
N VAL A 120 -1.71 -5.95 -4.76
CA VAL A 120 -2.48 -4.76 -5.11
C VAL A 120 -3.86 -4.75 -4.43
N VAL A 121 -4.51 -5.92 -4.33
CA VAL A 121 -5.78 -6.06 -3.60
C VAL A 121 -5.61 -5.80 -2.09
N LYS A 122 -4.50 -6.24 -1.48
CA LYS A 122 -4.20 -5.90 -0.07
C LYS A 122 -3.97 -4.40 0.11
N SER A 123 -3.20 -3.75 -0.76
CA SER A 123 -2.99 -2.29 -0.75
C SER A 123 -4.32 -1.53 -0.90
N ALA A 124 -5.19 -2.00 -1.82
CA ALA A 124 -6.51 -1.40 -2.02
C ALA A 124 -7.41 -1.50 -0.77
N ARG A 125 -7.26 -2.58 0.02
CA ARG A 125 -7.98 -2.75 1.29
C ARG A 125 -7.52 -1.74 2.35
N VAL A 126 -6.21 -1.49 2.45
CA VAL A 126 -5.64 -0.46 3.34
C VAL A 126 -6.16 0.92 2.94
N MET A 127 -6.07 1.25 1.64
CA MET A 127 -6.60 2.50 1.08
C MET A 127 -8.09 2.69 1.40
N LYS A 128 -8.90 1.63 1.25
CA LYS A 128 -10.33 1.69 1.56
C LYS A 128 -10.59 1.97 3.04
N ARG A 129 -9.81 1.37 3.95
CA ARG A 129 -9.93 1.64 5.41
C ARG A 129 -9.55 3.09 5.74
N ALA A 130 -8.44 3.59 5.19
CA ALA A 130 -8.01 4.98 5.37
C ALA A 130 -9.11 5.97 4.93
N VAL A 131 -9.66 5.80 3.74
CA VAL A 131 -10.74 6.68 3.22
C VAL A 131 -12.00 6.55 4.06
N ALA A 132 -12.37 5.35 4.51
CA ALA A 132 -13.52 5.14 5.39
C ALA A 132 -13.36 5.90 6.71
N TYR A 133 -12.16 5.93 7.27
CA TYR A 133 -11.85 6.71 8.47
C TYR A 133 -11.98 8.22 8.23
N LEU A 134 -11.53 8.73 7.07
CA LEU A 134 -11.58 10.15 6.73
C LEU A 134 -12.97 10.64 6.29
N THR A 135 -13.87 9.73 5.88
CA THR A 135 -15.17 10.09 5.30
C THR A 135 -16.03 10.98 6.22
N PRO A 136 -16.17 10.70 7.53
CA PRO A 136 -16.97 11.55 8.42
C PRO A 136 -16.41 12.98 8.53
N TYR A 137 -15.09 13.15 8.45
CA TYR A 137 -14.43 14.46 8.51
C TYR A 137 -14.61 15.25 7.20
N LEU A 138 -14.59 14.57 6.05
CA LEU A 138 -14.94 15.17 4.76
C LEU A 138 -16.39 15.66 4.73
N GLU A 139 -17.33 14.86 5.23
CA GLU A 139 -18.74 15.25 5.30
C GLU A 139 -18.97 16.43 6.24
N ALA A 140 -18.31 16.45 7.40
CA ALA A 140 -18.37 17.56 8.35
C ALA A 140 -17.81 18.85 7.76
N ALA A 141 -16.66 18.79 7.06
CA ALA A 141 -16.06 19.93 6.37
C ALA A 141 -17.00 20.50 5.29
N LYS A 142 -17.67 19.62 4.53
CA LYS A 142 -18.66 20.01 3.51
C LYS A 142 -19.90 20.69 4.12
N GLN A 143 -20.40 20.19 5.25
CA GLN A 143 -21.53 20.79 5.95
C GLN A 143 -21.18 22.18 6.51
N ALA A 144 -19.97 22.35 7.05
CA ALA A 144 -19.47 23.65 7.50
C ALA A 144 -19.32 24.65 6.33
N ALA A 145 -18.97 24.15 5.13
CA ALA A 145 -18.84 24.94 3.91
C ALA A 145 -20.17 25.16 3.14
N ALA A 146 -21.31 24.70 3.67
CA ALA A 146 -22.59 24.68 2.96
C ALA A 146 -23.22 26.08 2.74
N SER A 147 -22.60 26.89 1.87
CA SER A 147 -23.28 27.92 1.11
C SER A 147 -23.92 27.26 -0.13
N ARG A 148 -25.26 27.13 -0.10
CA ARG A 148 -26.19 26.94 -1.24
C ARG A 148 -25.64 26.13 -2.44
N ALA A 149 -26.05 24.86 -2.54
CA ALA A 149 -25.74 23.99 -3.69
C ALA A 149 -26.02 24.70 -5.04
N LYS A 150 -24.98 24.86 -5.87
CA LYS A 150 -25.02 25.62 -7.13
C LYS A 150 -25.64 24.85 -8.32
N GLY A 151 -25.99 23.57 -8.16
CA GLY A 151 -26.57 22.73 -9.22
C GLY A 151 -26.61 21.24 -8.88
N LYS A 152 -27.07 20.40 -9.82
CA LYS A 152 -27.02 18.93 -9.74
C LYS A 152 -26.04 18.39 -10.79
N VAL A 153 -25.20 17.42 -10.41
CA VAL A 153 -24.20 16.80 -11.30
C VAL A 153 -24.38 15.28 -11.30
N LEU A 154 -24.32 14.64 -12.48
CA LEU A 154 -24.31 13.19 -12.63
C LEU A 154 -22.86 12.68 -12.77
N LEU A 155 -22.43 11.84 -11.83
CA LEU A 155 -21.11 11.21 -11.84
C LEU A 155 -21.27 9.70 -12.05
N ALA A 156 -20.64 9.15 -13.10
CA ALA A 156 -20.71 7.72 -13.42
C ALA A 156 -19.33 7.17 -13.82
N THR A 157 -19.12 5.87 -13.58
CA THR A 157 -17.99 5.11 -14.13
C THR A 157 -18.46 4.46 -15.42
N VAL A 158 -17.64 4.51 -16.48
CA VAL A 158 -18.01 3.98 -17.81
C VAL A 158 -18.19 2.46 -17.78
N LYS A 159 -18.98 1.93 -18.72
CA LYS A 159 -19.24 0.49 -18.83
C LYS A 159 -17.91 -0.26 -19.00
N GLY A 160 -17.66 -1.23 -18.11
CA GLY A 160 -16.45 -2.06 -18.13
C GLY A 160 -15.28 -1.52 -17.31
N ASP A 161 -15.39 -0.29 -16.77
CA ASP A 161 -14.40 0.26 -15.85
C ASP A 161 -14.81 0.02 -14.38
N VAL A 162 -13.86 -0.42 -13.57
CA VAL A 162 -14.04 -0.70 -12.14
C VAL A 162 -13.43 0.38 -11.25
N HIS A 163 -12.69 1.33 -11.84
CA HIS A 163 -12.00 2.38 -11.11
C HIS A 163 -12.99 3.51 -10.76
N ASN A 164 -13.45 3.52 -9.51
CA ASN A 164 -14.42 4.51 -9.03
C ASN A 164 -13.87 5.42 -7.91
N LYS A 165 -12.61 5.25 -7.48
CA LYS A 165 -12.02 6.01 -6.37
C LYS A 165 -12.05 7.52 -6.64
N LYS A 166 -11.49 7.98 -7.77
CA LYS A 166 -11.49 9.40 -8.15
C LYS A 166 -12.91 9.95 -8.32
N LYS A 167 -13.82 9.17 -8.94
CA LYS A 167 -15.24 9.54 -9.07
C LYS A 167 -15.89 9.79 -7.70
N ASN A 168 -15.63 8.93 -6.72
CA ASN A 168 -16.20 9.06 -5.38
C ASN A 168 -15.62 10.27 -4.65
N ILE A 169 -14.31 10.53 -4.77
CA ILE A 169 -13.66 11.73 -4.20
C ILE A 169 -14.32 13.00 -4.76
N VAL A 170 -14.43 13.11 -6.09
CA VAL A 170 -15.11 14.25 -6.75
C VAL A 170 -16.56 14.40 -6.27
N GLY A 171 -17.28 13.30 -6.07
CA GLY A 171 -18.65 13.34 -5.54
C GLY A 171 -18.76 13.81 -4.09
N VAL A 172 -17.72 13.64 -3.28
CA VAL A 172 -17.68 14.18 -1.92
C VAL A 172 -17.32 15.67 -1.96
N VAL A 173 -16.38 16.07 -2.81
CA VAL A 173 -15.91 17.47 -2.94
C VAL A 173 -16.97 18.41 -3.52
N LEU A 174 -17.74 17.95 -4.53
CA LEU A 174 -18.83 18.73 -5.17
C LEU A 174 -20.10 18.79 -4.31
#